data_AF-A0A078BCJ1-F1
#
_entry.id   AF-A0A078BCJ1-F1
#
_cell.length_a   1.000
_cell.length_b   1.000
_cell.length_c   1.000
_cell.angle_alpha   90.00
_cell.angle_beta   90.00
_cell.angle_gamma   90.00
#
_symmetry.space_group_name_H-M   'P 1'
#
loop_
_entity.id
_entity.type
_entity.pdbx_description
1 polymer ?
#
loop_
_entity_poly.entity_id
_entity_poly.type
_entity_poly.pdbx_seq_one_letter_code
_entity_poly.pdbx_strand_id
1 'polypeptide(L)'
;MKNPTQSAQYRGSPSKNPYIYTKKTVWMQRISDAVRAGSSLYIQGSTKLEKIAFRTQNFDERFGINRTKKDDYLWRKSGKKIVKWIGYFDRKEHVHWVLLLEPGKEADPSLESEKWKSVTDHRITHGGYELVKLTKPGAKAPVLTWRYSRERYQSLRDEMLALVRLRHDALLKQWIFSTARTPGFSGSREQIKKLWALLRAEWKRSRGKSEPLPDIPKNIGYVRRLPDVGAAWAELMRLGSAGPPDLDAPPPIPKQPLSSPLYHP
;
A
#
# COMPACT_ATOMS: atom_id res chain seq x y z
N MET A 1 23.38 -15.56 12.13
CA MET A 1 23.69 -15.27 10.71
C MET A 1 23.13 -13.91 10.32
N LYS A 2 23.98 -12.92 10.04
CA LYS A 2 23.55 -11.63 9.50
C LYS A 2 23.20 -11.84 8.04
N ASN A 3 21.91 -11.80 7.68
CA ASN A 3 21.53 -11.75 6.27
C ASN A 3 22.24 -10.54 5.64
N PRO A 4 23.04 -10.72 4.57
CA PRO A 4 23.57 -9.58 3.85
C PRO A 4 22.36 -8.73 3.46
N THR A 5 22.40 -7.45 3.85
CA THR A 5 21.32 -6.51 3.60
C THR A 5 21.26 -6.30 2.10
N GLN A 6 20.56 -7.17 1.36
CA GLN A 6 20.29 -6.97 -0.05
C GLN A 6 19.69 -5.57 -0.17
N SER A 7 20.41 -4.71 -0.92
CA SER A 7 19.91 -3.40 -1.28
C SER A 7 18.54 -3.60 -1.95
N ALA A 8 17.59 -2.70 -1.68
CA ALA A 8 16.34 -2.73 -2.41
C ALA A 8 16.65 -2.64 -3.92
N GLN A 9 16.02 -3.49 -4.72
CA GLN A 9 16.36 -3.72 -6.12
C GLN A 9 16.16 -2.48 -7.00
N TYR A 10 15.30 -1.54 -6.58
CA TYR A 10 15.14 -0.24 -7.26
C TYR A 10 16.38 0.65 -7.19
N ARG A 11 17.31 0.40 -6.27
CA ARG A 11 18.50 1.24 -6.07
C ARG A 11 19.58 0.87 -7.08
N GLY A 12 20.11 1.87 -7.76
CA GLY A 12 21.05 1.70 -8.86
C GLY A 12 20.40 1.20 -10.15
N SER A 13 19.07 0.98 -10.18
CA SER A 13 18.39 0.63 -11.43
C SER A 13 18.49 1.80 -12.42
N PRO A 14 18.84 1.54 -13.69
CA PRO A 14 18.84 2.59 -14.71
C PRO A 14 17.45 3.23 -14.86
N SER A 15 17.38 4.56 -14.95
CA SER A 15 16.11 5.28 -15.15
C SER A 15 15.41 4.94 -16.47
N LYS A 16 16.15 4.49 -17.48
CA LYS A 16 15.63 3.94 -18.75
C LYS A 16 15.01 2.55 -18.63
N ASN A 17 15.39 1.79 -17.59
CA ASN A 17 14.91 0.44 -17.36
C ASN A 17 14.72 0.19 -15.84
N PRO A 18 13.79 0.93 -15.20
CA PRO A 18 13.64 0.91 -13.76
C PRO A 18 13.14 -0.47 -13.27
N TYR A 19 13.52 -0.86 -12.05
CA TYR A 19 12.92 -2.01 -11.38
C TYR A 19 11.53 -1.67 -10.85
N ILE A 20 10.54 -2.51 -11.15
CA ILE A 20 9.14 -2.31 -10.81
C ILE A 20 8.65 -3.51 -10.00
N TYR A 21 8.12 -3.24 -8.82
CA TYR A 21 7.54 -4.28 -7.97
C TYR A 21 6.26 -4.84 -8.62
N THR A 22 6.05 -6.14 -8.49
CA THR A 22 4.85 -6.84 -8.97
C THR A 22 4.03 -7.46 -7.83
N LYS A 23 4.45 -7.21 -6.58
CA LYS A 23 3.74 -7.57 -5.36
C LYS A 23 3.49 -6.32 -4.51
N LYS A 24 2.21 -5.96 -4.35
CA LYS A 24 1.78 -4.74 -3.67
C LYS A 24 2.32 -4.62 -2.25
N THR A 25 2.28 -5.70 -1.47
CA THR A 25 2.75 -5.69 -0.08
C THR A 25 4.25 -5.41 0.05
N VAL A 26 5.05 -5.85 -0.91
CA VAL A 26 6.49 -5.55 -0.97
C VAL A 26 6.70 -4.08 -1.28
N TRP A 27 6.01 -3.55 -2.30
CA TRP A 27 6.05 -2.13 -2.65
C TRP A 27 5.67 -1.22 -1.47
N MET A 28 4.55 -1.53 -0.81
CA MET A 28 4.10 -0.84 0.41
C MET A 28 5.18 -0.88 1.52
N GLN A 29 5.84 -2.03 1.73
CA GLN A 29 6.93 -2.15 2.70
C GLN A 29 8.13 -1.26 2.33
N ARG A 30 8.49 -1.17 1.06
CA ARG A 30 9.63 -0.37 0.58
C ARG A 30 9.37 1.13 0.68
N ILE A 31 8.14 1.58 0.48
CA ILE A 31 7.72 2.96 0.78
C ILE A 31 7.89 3.24 2.28
N SER A 32 7.39 2.35 3.14
CA SER A 32 7.56 2.51 4.59
C SER A 32 9.03 2.57 5.01
N ASP A 33 9.88 1.77 4.38
CA ASP A 33 11.33 1.78 4.65
C ASP A 33 11.98 3.09 4.24
N ALA A 34 11.61 3.64 3.08
CA ALA A 34 12.13 4.92 2.60
C ALA A 34 11.70 6.09 3.51
N VAL A 35 10.44 6.13 3.94
CA VAL A 35 9.95 7.14 4.90
C VAL A 35 10.64 7.00 6.25
N ARG A 36 10.81 5.75 6.74
CA ARG A 36 11.56 5.49 7.97
C ARG A 36 13.02 5.91 7.88
N ALA A 37 13.62 5.83 6.69
CA ALA A 37 15.00 6.20 6.43
C ALA A 37 15.21 7.71 6.23
N GLY A 38 14.15 8.54 6.31
CA GLY A 38 14.27 10.00 6.28
C GLY A 38 13.49 10.69 5.17
N SER A 39 12.87 9.97 4.23
CA SER A 39 12.02 10.61 3.22
C SER A 39 10.79 11.25 3.87
N SER A 40 10.68 12.57 3.76
CA SER A 40 9.64 13.39 4.40
C SER A 40 8.69 14.06 3.41
N LEU A 41 9.09 14.15 2.14
CA LEU A 41 8.28 14.73 1.06
C LEU A 41 7.98 13.65 0.01
N TYR A 42 6.81 13.73 -0.62
CA TYR A 42 6.45 12.81 -1.69
C TYR A 42 5.58 13.41 -2.79
N ILE A 43 5.65 12.78 -3.96
CA ILE A 43 4.69 12.90 -5.06
C ILE A 43 4.25 11.48 -5.40
N GLN A 44 2.97 11.27 -5.66
CA GLN A 44 2.44 9.96 -6.07
C GLN A 44 1.61 10.09 -7.34
N GLY A 45 1.59 9.04 -8.14
CA GLY A 45 0.77 8.98 -9.35
C GLY A 45 0.66 7.59 -9.93
N SER A 46 -0.02 7.49 -11.06
CA SER A 46 -0.09 6.30 -11.89
C SER A 46 0.25 6.65 -13.33
N THR A 47 0.85 5.71 -14.04
CA THR A 47 1.22 5.89 -15.45
C THR A 47 1.16 4.54 -16.15
N LYS A 48 0.71 4.52 -17.40
CA LYS A 48 0.70 3.29 -18.21
C LYS A 48 2.11 2.71 -18.29
N LEU A 49 2.22 1.38 -18.25
CA LEU A 49 3.51 0.67 -18.26
C LEU A 49 4.42 1.15 -19.40
N GLU A 50 3.87 1.31 -20.60
CA GLU A 50 4.59 1.76 -21.81
C GLU A 50 5.28 3.13 -21.66
N LYS A 51 4.76 4.03 -20.79
CA LYS A 51 5.29 5.38 -20.60
C LYS A 51 6.25 5.49 -19.41
N ILE A 52 6.50 4.40 -18.70
CA ILE A 52 7.27 4.44 -17.45
C ILE A 52 8.73 4.81 -17.69
N ALA A 53 9.40 4.21 -18.68
CA ALA A 53 10.79 4.55 -18.98
C ALA A 53 10.97 6.05 -19.27
N PHE A 54 10.07 6.65 -20.04
CA PHE A 54 10.11 8.10 -20.31
C PHE A 54 9.88 8.91 -19.03
N ARG A 55 8.88 8.53 -18.23
CA ARG A 55 8.56 9.20 -16.96
C ARG A 55 9.70 9.16 -15.96
N THR A 56 10.38 8.01 -15.81
CA THR A 56 11.49 7.85 -14.87
C THR A 56 12.75 8.57 -15.34
N GLN A 57 13.00 8.66 -16.65
CA GLN A 57 14.06 9.50 -17.20
C GLN A 57 13.85 10.98 -16.85
N ASN A 58 12.64 11.51 -17.08
CA ASN A 58 12.34 12.91 -16.73
C ASN A 58 12.52 13.19 -15.23
N PHE A 59 12.19 12.23 -14.37
CA PHE A 59 12.46 12.37 -12.93
C PHE A 59 13.95 12.28 -12.59
N ASP A 60 14.68 11.41 -13.28
CA ASP A 60 16.12 11.24 -13.09
C ASP A 60 16.91 12.48 -13.51
N GLU A 61 16.60 13.06 -14.66
CA GLU A 61 17.21 14.31 -15.13
C GLU A 61 16.98 15.47 -14.15
N ARG A 62 15.78 15.55 -13.57
CA ARG A 62 15.41 16.62 -12.63
C ARG A 62 15.95 16.42 -11.22
N PHE A 63 15.92 15.20 -10.71
CA PHE A 63 16.12 14.91 -9.29
C PHE A 63 17.27 13.95 -9.00
N GLY A 64 17.73 13.20 -10.01
CA GLY A 64 18.65 12.07 -9.89
C GLY A 64 18.08 11.02 -8.96
N ILE A 65 17.22 10.16 -9.48
CA ILE A 65 16.46 9.21 -8.68
C ILE A 65 17.27 7.92 -8.45
N ASN A 66 16.91 7.18 -7.41
CA ASN A 66 17.31 5.77 -7.27
C ASN A 66 18.82 5.53 -7.31
N ARG A 67 19.61 6.43 -6.73
CA ARG A 67 21.05 6.22 -6.54
C ARG A 67 21.35 4.95 -5.73
N THR A 68 22.59 4.48 -5.84
CA THR A 68 23.03 3.31 -5.08
C THR A 68 23.00 3.60 -3.58
N LYS A 69 22.97 2.55 -2.75
CA LYS A 69 23.02 2.71 -1.29
C LYS A 69 24.29 3.43 -0.82
N LYS A 70 25.42 3.21 -1.51
CA LYS A 70 26.70 3.86 -1.22
C LYS A 70 26.61 5.35 -1.52
N ASP A 71 26.05 5.73 -2.66
CA ASP A 71 25.88 7.13 -3.04
C ASP A 71 24.92 7.84 -2.10
N ASP A 72 23.78 7.24 -1.77
CA ASP A 72 22.84 7.76 -0.77
C ASP A 72 23.54 8.06 0.57
N TYR A 73 24.46 7.20 1.01
CA TYR A 73 25.21 7.43 2.24
C TYR A 73 26.13 8.64 2.12
N LEU A 74 26.90 8.73 1.03
CA LEU A 74 27.80 9.85 0.77
C LEU A 74 27.05 11.18 0.61
N TRP A 75 25.90 11.14 -0.07
CA TRP A 75 25.03 12.30 -0.29
C TRP A 75 24.42 12.79 1.01
N ARG A 76 23.93 11.89 1.86
CA ARG A 76 23.46 12.26 3.21
C ARG A 76 24.56 12.90 4.03
N LYS A 77 25.78 12.35 4.01
CA LYS A 77 26.93 12.90 4.73
C LYS A 77 27.28 14.32 4.23
N SER A 78 27.18 14.54 2.94
CA SER A 78 27.41 15.85 2.30
C SER A 78 26.19 16.78 2.32
N GLY A 79 25.10 16.42 3.01
CA GLY A 79 23.91 17.26 3.13
C GLY A 79 23.10 17.41 1.84
N LYS A 80 23.31 16.53 0.85
CA LYS A 80 22.57 16.55 -0.41
C LYS A 80 21.24 15.81 -0.29
N LYS A 81 20.25 16.27 -1.07
CA LYS A 81 18.94 15.63 -1.17
C LYS A 81 19.03 14.21 -1.73
N ILE A 82 18.11 13.34 -1.34
CA ILE A 82 18.02 11.96 -1.85
C ILE A 82 16.61 11.71 -2.35
N VAL A 83 16.49 11.28 -3.61
CA VAL A 83 15.19 11.03 -4.25
C VAL A 83 15.08 9.57 -4.65
N LYS A 84 13.97 8.92 -4.26
CA LYS A 84 13.70 7.51 -4.47
C LYS A 84 12.40 7.40 -5.25
N TRP A 85 12.43 6.76 -6.42
CA TRP A 85 11.26 6.39 -7.19
C TRP A 85 10.95 4.91 -6.97
N ILE A 86 9.73 4.59 -6.52
CA ILE A 86 9.32 3.22 -6.22
C ILE A 86 8.01 2.92 -6.96
N GLY A 87 8.04 2.03 -7.95
CA GLY A 87 6.90 1.64 -8.78
C GLY A 87 6.31 0.26 -8.44
N TYR A 88 4.99 0.12 -8.59
CA TYR A 88 4.23 -1.13 -8.49
C TYR A 88 3.35 -1.31 -9.72
N PHE A 89 3.55 -2.39 -10.47
CA PHE A 89 2.70 -2.75 -11.59
C PHE A 89 1.45 -3.50 -11.11
N ASP A 90 0.27 -2.98 -11.44
CA ASP A 90 -1.02 -3.57 -11.08
C ASP A 90 -1.35 -4.86 -11.86
N ARG A 91 -0.44 -5.27 -12.76
CA ARG A 91 -0.55 -6.42 -13.67
C ARG A 91 -1.70 -6.33 -14.66
N LYS A 92 -2.22 -5.12 -14.87
CA LYS A 92 -3.20 -4.80 -15.91
C LYS A 92 -2.54 -3.91 -16.95
N GLU A 93 -2.34 -2.65 -16.59
CA GLU A 93 -1.89 -1.60 -17.51
C GLU A 93 -1.05 -0.54 -16.80
N HIS A 94 -1.29 -0.30 -15.51
CA HIS A 94 -0.75 0.87 -14.81
C HIS A 94 0.32 0.49 -13.80
N VAL A 95 1.37 1.32 -13.77
CA VAL A 95 2.32 1.35 -12.68
C VAL A 95 1.95 2.49 -11.74
N HIS A 96 1.62 2.14 -10.50
CA HIS A 96 1.47 3.07 -9.41
C HIS A 96 2.84 3.39 -8.84
N TRP A 97 3.18 4.66 -8.72
CA TRP A 97 4.51 5.08 -8.31
C TRP A 97 4.46 6.17 -7.24
N VAL A 98 5.51 6.19 -6.42
CA VAL A 98 5.78 7.27 -5.47
C VAL A 98 7.22 7.74 -5.67
N LEU A 99 7.38 9.05 -5.81
CA LEU A 99 8.64 9.75 -5.70
C LEU A 99 8.77 10.24 -4.25
N LEU A 100 9.83 9.81 -3.57
CA LEU A 100 10.07 10.06 -2.15
C LEU A 100 11.36 10.86 -2.00
N LEU A 101 11.27 12.02 -1.37
CA LEU A 101 12.36 12.94 -1.19
C LEU A 101 12.74 13.01 0.30
N GLU A 102 14.02 12.80 0.54
CA GLU A 102 14.71 13.13 1.78
C GLU A 102 15.44 14.45 1.52
N PRO A 103 14.98 15.56 2.14
CA PRO A 103 15.58 16.88 1.93
C PRO A 103 17.06 16.92 2.30
N GLY A 104 17.82 17.74 1.57
CA GLY A 104 19.18 18.10 1.95
C GLY A 104 19.22 19.17 3.05
N LYS A 105 20.42 19.66 3.36
CA LYS A 105 20.62 20.81 4.26
C LYS A 105 20.36 22.15 3.57
N GLU A 106 20.55 22.20 2.26
CA GLU A 106 20.41 23.40 1.46
C GLU A 106 19.02 23.48 0.82
N ALA A 107 18.53 24.70 0.65
CA ALA A 107 17.33 24.97 -0.13
C ALA A 107 17.55 24.54 -1.58
N ASP A 108 16.53 23.93 -2.17
CA ASP A 108 16.61 23.38 -3.51
C ASP A 108 15.45 23.92 -4.35
N PRO A 109 15.71 24.91 -5.23
CA PRO A 109 14.68 25.53 -6.05
C PRO A 109 13.92 24.55 -6.95
N SER A 110 14.51 23.38 -7.28
CA SER A 110 13.80 22.36 -8.07
C SER A 110 12.59 21.76 -7.33
N LEU A 111 12.51 21.94 -6.00
CA LEU A 111 11.38 21.53 -5.19
C LEU A 111 10.17 22.47 -5.32
N GLU A 112 10.36 23.71 -5.77
CA GLU A 112 9.26 24.67 -5.93
C GLU A 112 8.43 24.40 -7.20
N SER A 113 9.03 23.74 -8.19
CA SER A 113 8.36 23.43 -9.46
C SER A 113 7.31 22.32 -9.40
N GLU A 114 7.28 21.54 -8.32
CA GLU A 114 6.39 20.39 -8.16
C GLU A 114 5.58 20.47 -6.87
N LYS A 115 4.39 19.87 -6.87
CA LYS A 115 3.49 19.86 -5.70
C LYS A 115 3.88 18.77 -4.69
N TRP A 116 5.07 18.89 -4.10
CA TRP A 116 5.53 18.00 -3.04
C TRP A 116 4.60 18.06 -1.83
N LYS A 117 4.29 16.89 -1.27
CA LYS A 117 3.45 16.76 -0.08
C LYS A 117 4.29 16.27 1.09
N SER A 118 4.11 16.86 2.25
CA SER A 118 4.68 16.33 3.48
C SER A 118 3.99 15.04 3.89
N VAL A 119 4.77 14.02 4.26
CA VAL A 119 4.26 12.75 4.80
C VAL A 119 3.66 12.90 6.20
N THR A 120 3.87 14.04 6.88
CA THR A 120 3.23 14.35 8.16
C THR A 120 1.82 14.88 7.98
N ASP A 121 1.62 15.71 6.95
CA ASP A 121 0.39 16.47 6.75
C ASP A 121 -0.55 15.76 5.76
N HIS A 122 0.04 15.03 4.81
CA HIS A 122 -0.65 14.22 3.83
C HIS A 122 -0.17 12.77 3.87
N ARG A 123 -1.10 11.84 3.69
CA ARG A 123 -0.80 10.41 3.73
C ARG A 123 -0.53 9.88 2.34
N ILE A 124 0.49 9.04 2.21
CA ILE A 124 0.68 8.20 1.02
C ILE A 124 -0.45 7.17 1.01
N THR A 125 -1.17 7.07 -0.10
CA THR A 125 -2.36 6.21 -0.21
C THR A 125 -2.27 5.29 -1.42
N HIS A 126 -2.81 4.08 -1.27
CA HIS A 126 -2.96 3.14 -2.38
C HIS A 126 -3.98 2.05 -2.05
N GLY A 127 -4.91 1.78 -2.98
CA GLY A 127 -5.85 0.65 -2.88
C GLY A 127 -6.72 0.66 -1.60
N GLY A 128 -7.11 1.84 -1.12
CA GLY A 128 -7.85 2.00 0.13
C GLY A 128 -7.00 1.87 1.40
N TYR A 129 -5.68 1.79 1.27
CA TYR A 129 -4.73 1.87 2.39
C TYR A 129 -4.08 3.24 2.46
N GLU A 130 -3.67 3.61 3.66
CA GLU A 130 -2.89 4.81 3.95
C GLU A 130 -1.72 4.48 4.88
N LEU A 131 -0.59 5.12 4.64
CA LEU A 131 0.59 5.04 5.49
C LEU A 131 0.44 6.03 6.65
N VAL A 132 0.57 5.54 7.89
CA VAL A 132 0.40 6.35 9.10
C VAL A 132 1.51 6.07 10.13
N LYS A 133 1.83 7.09 10.93
CA LYS A 133 2.60 6.93 12.16
C LYS A 133 1.62 6.71 13.31
N LEU A 134 1.70 5.57 13.99
CA LEU A 134 0.89 5.27 15.17
C LEU A 134 1.75 5.38 16.43
N THR A 135 1.36 6.24 17.36
CA THR A 135 1.81 6.15 18.75
C THR A 135 1.07 5.00 19.42
N LYS A 136 1.81 4.08 20.04
CA LYS A 136 1.22 2.99 20.83
C LYS A 136 1.53 3.23 22.31
N PRO A 137 0.59 2.94 23.23
CA PRO A 137 0.89 2.95 24.66
C PRO A 137 2.14 2.11 24.96
N GLY A 138 3.11 2.68 25.67
CA GLY A 138 4.39 2.04 26.01
C GLY A 138 5.42 1.96 24.88
N ALA A 139 5.12 2.45 23.66
CA ALA A 139 6.13 2.51 22.59
C ALA A 139 7.03 3.72 22.76
N LYS A 140 8.35 3.48 22.74
CA LYS A 140 9.38 4.55 22.81
C LYS A 140 9.33 5.53 21.63
N ALA A 141 8.75 5.13 20.51
CA ALA A 141 8.61 5.97 19.32
C ALA A 141 7.36 5.57 18.51
N PRO A 142 6.77 6.50 17.73
CA PRO A 142 5.71 6.19 16.78
C PRO A 142 6.13 5.10 15.78
N VAL A 143 5.26 4.14 15.50
CA VAL A 143 5.49 3.06 14.54
C VAL A 143 4.81 3.40 13.23
N LEU A 144 5.59 3.45 12.16
CA LEU A 144 5.08 3.59 10.80
C LEU A 144 4.44 2.29 10.33
N THR A 145 3.17 2.34 9.91
CA THR A 145 2.40 1.17 9.45
C THR A 145 1.38 1.58 8.41
N TRP A 146 1.00 0.64 7.55
CA TRP A 146 -0.18 0.79 6.71
C TRP A 146 -1.44 0.37 7.48
N ARG A 147 -2.55 1.03 7.17
CA ARG A 147 -3.90 0.70 7.62
C ARG A 147 -4.90 1.01 6.51
N TYR A 148 -6.14 0.57 6.62
CA TYR A 148 -7.21 1.07 5.77
C TYR A 148 -7.45 2.55 6.01
N SER A 149 -7.73 3.30 4.94
CA SER A 149 -8.27 4.65 5.06
C SER A 149 -9.57 4.63 5.86
N ARG A 150 -9.94 5.79 6.41
CA ARG A 150 -11.18 5.91 7.20
C ARG A 150 -12.39 5.48 6.38
N GLU A 151 -12.45 5.96 5.14
CA GLU A 151 -13.53 5.70 4.19
C GLU A 151 -13.59 4.20 3.89
N ARG A 152 -12.45 3.58 3.56
CA ARG A 152 -12.43 2.15 3.24
C ARG A 152 -12.79 1.28 4.44
N TYR A 153 -12.32 1.63 5.63
CA TYR A 153 -12.66 0.92 6.87
C TYR A 153 -14.17 1.02 7.16
N GLN A 154 -14.74 2.22 7.01
CA GLN A 154 -16.17 2.45 7.19
C GLN A 154 -17.00 1.65 6.18
N SER A 155 -16.64 1.68 4.90
CA SER A 155 -17.33 0.89 3.88
C SER A 155 -17.29 -0.62 4.17
N LEU A 156 -16.14 -1.15 4.59
CA LEU A 156 -16.02 -2.57 4.98
C LEU A 156 -16.92 -2.92 6.17
N ARG A 157 -17.01 -2.02 7.15
CA ARG A 157 -17.89 -2.17 8.31
C ARG A 157 -19.36 -2.21 7.88
N ASP A 158 -19.78 -1.24 7.09
CA ASP A 158 -21.20 -1.08 6.73
C ASP A 158 -21.66 -2.18 5.78
N GLU A 159 -20.79 -2.59 4.84
CA GLU A 159 -20.99 -3.78 4.00
C GLU A 159 -21.21 -5.03 4.86
N MET A 160 -20.31 -5.31 5.81
CA MET A 160 -20.43 -6.47 6.69
C MET A 160 -21.73 -6.45 7.50
N LEU A 161 -22.09 -5.29 8.08
CA LEU A 161 -23.33 -5.15 8.85
C LEU A 161 -24.57 -5.40 7.98
N ALA A 162 -24.59 -4.87 6.75
CA ALA A 162 -25.67 -5.11 5.82
C ALA A 162 -25.80 -6.60 5.46
N LEU A 163 -24.68 -7.27 5.14
CA LEU A 163 -24.66 -8.70 4.83
C LEU A 163 -25.21 -9.57 5.96
N VAL A 164 -24.86 -9.25 7.21
CA VAL A 164 -25.36 -9.98 8.40
C VAL A 164 -26.86 -9.76 8.61
N ARG A 165 -27.33 -8.51 8.48
CA ARG A 165 -28.74 -8.13 8.72
C ARG A 165 -29.68 -8.64 7.64
N LEU A 166 -29.25 -8.59 6.38
CA LEU A 166 -30.01 -9.09 5.23
C LEU A 166 -29.87 -10.61 5.05
N ARG A 167 -29.13 -11.29 5.94
CA ARG A 167 -28.90 -12.75 5.90
C ARG A 167 -28.25 -13.25 4.60
N HIS A 168 -27.36 -12.44 4.01
CA HIS A 168 -26.63 -12.80 2.79
C HIS A 168 -25.36 -13.62 3.10
N ASP A 169 -25.53 -14.84 3.62
CA ASP A 169 -24.44 -15.61 4.22
C ASP A 169 -23.35 -16.02 3.22
N ALA A 170 -23.69 -16.27 1.95
CA ALA A 170 -22.72 -16.57 0.90
C ALA A 170 -21.78 -15.38 0.63
N LEU A 171 -22.34 -14.17 0.57
CA LEU A 171 -21.57 -12.94 0.40
C LEU A 171 -20.76 -12.61 1.67
N LEU A 172 -21.31 -12.90 2.85
CA LEU A 172 -20.57 -12.75 4.11
C LEU A 172 -19.33 -13.65 4.16
N LYS A 173 -19.43 -14.91 3.68
CA LYS A 173 -18.27 -15.81 3.54
C LYS A 173 -17.22 -15.22 2.60
N GLN A 174 -17.63 -14.64 1.47
CA GLN A 174 -16.71 -13.98 0.53
C GLN A 174 -16.05 -12.73 1.18
N TRP A 175 -16.81 -11.97 1.96
CA TRP A 175 -16.31 -10.83 2.70
C TRP A 175 -15.25 -11.25 3.75
N ILE A 176 -15.50 -12.31 4.52
CA ILE A 176 -14.52 -12.87 5.47
C ILE A 176 -13.27 -13.33 4.73
N PHE A 177 -13.46 -14.10 3.66
CA PHE A 177 -12.37 -14.63 2.84
C PHE A 177 -11.49 -13.51 2.26
N SER A 178 -12.10 -12.42 1.81
CA SER A 178 -11.37 -11.29 1.22
C SER A 178 -10.65 -10.43 2.28
N THR A 179 -11.28 -10.17 3.42
CA THR A 179 -10.64 -9.44 4.54
C THR A 179 -9.55 -10.26 5.25
N ALA A 180 -9.58 -11.59 5.13
CA ALA A 180 -8.49 -12.44 5.61
C ALA A 180 -7.17 -12.24 4.84
N ARG A 181 -7.23 -11.71 3.60
CA ARG A 181 -6.05 -11.39 2.77
C ARG A 181 -5.52 -9.98 2.96
N THR A 182 -6.07 -9.22 3.91
CA THR A 182 -5.53 -7.92 4.25
C THR A 182 -4.02 -8.02 4.51
N PRO A 183 -3.19 -7.15 3.91
CA PRO A 183 -1.78 -7.06 4.22
C PRO A 183 -1.55 -7.04 5.73
N GLY A 184 -0.71 -7.94 6.21
CA GLY A 184 -0.40 -8.15 7.62
C GLY A 184 0.37 -7.03 8.33
N PHE A 185 0.25 -5.78 7.88
CA PHE A 185 0.76 -4.60 8.60
C PHE A 185 0.00 -4.43 9.91
N SER A 186 0.65 -3.84 10.92
CA SER A 186 0.07 -3.80 12.26
C SER A 186 -1.24 -3.01 12.34
N GLY A 187 -1.33 -1.89 11.64
CA GLY A 187 -2.52 -1.03 11.63
C GLY A 187 -3.72 -1.68 10.93
N SER A 188 -3.53 -2.23 9.73
CA SER A 188 -4.59 -2.94 9.00
C SER A 188 -5.06 -4.19 9.74
N ARG A 189 -4.14 -4.94 10.37
CA ARG A 189 -4.51 -6.11 11.18
C ARG A 189 -5.36 -5.76 12.39
N GLU A 190 -5.02 -4.69 13.10
CA GLU A 190 -5.80 -4.25 14.25
C GLU A 190 -7.23 -3.87 13.83
N GLN A 191 -7.35 -3.16 12.70
CA GLN A 191 -8.66 -2.82 12.11
C GLN A 191 -9.47 -4.07 11.74
N ILE A 192 -8.90 -5.06 11.04
CA ILE A 192 -9.65 -6.28 10.69
C ILE A 192 -10.05 -7.07 11.94
N LYS A 193 -9.19 -7.16 12.96
CA LYS A 193 -9.55 -7.81 14.23
C LYS A 193 -10.77 -7.14 14.88
N LYS A 194 -10.83 -5.80 14.86
CA LYS A 194 -12.00 -5.04 15.34
C LYS A 194 -13.26 -5.35 14.51
N LEU A 195 -13.15 -5.44 13.18
CA LEU A 195 -14.28 -5.81 12.33
C LEU A 195 -14.75 -7.25 12.59
N TRP A 196 -13.85 -8.20 12.78
CA TRP A 196 -14.20 -9.58 13.11
C TRP A 196 -14.81 -9.72 14.50
N ALA A 197 -14.39 -8.91 15.48
CA ALA A 197 -15.04 -8.85 16.78
C ALA A 197 -16.47 -8.29 16.65
N LEU A 198 -16.64 -7.22 15.88
CA LEU A 198 -17.95 -6.63 15.58
C LEU A 198 -18.87 -7.61 14.85
N LEU A 199 -18.36 -8.36 13.87
CA LEU A 199 -19.10 -9.39 13.15
C LEU A 199 -19.65 -10.46 14.10
N ARG A 200 -18.82 -10.97 15.03
CA ARG A 200 -19.27 -11.95 16.03
C ARG A 200 -20.39 -11.38 16.92
N ALA A 201 -20.24 -10.14 17.37
CA ALA A 201 -21.23 -9.48 18.19
C ALA A 201 -22.55 -9.26 17.45
N GLU A 202 -22.48 -8.79 16.19
CA GLU A 202 -23.66 -8.57 15.36
C GLU A 202 -24.38 -9.88 15.05
N TRP A 203 -23.65 -10.94 14.68
CA TRP A 203 -24.23 -12.25 14.42
C TRP A 203 -25.01 -12.77 15.62
N LYS A 204 -24.42 -12.71 16.83
CA LYS A 204 -25.10 -13.13 18.07
C LYS A 204 -26.37 -12.32 18.34
N ARG A 205 -26.42 -11.06 17.92
CA ARG A 205 -27.54 -10.15 18.13
C ARG A 205 -28.67 -10.36 17.12
N SER A 206 -28.35 -10.63 15.86
CA SER A 206 -29.32 -10.66 14.76
C SER A 206 -29.75 -12.08 14.35
N ARG A 207 -29.07 -13.12 14.82
CA ARG A 207 -29.28 -14.51 14.41
C ARG A 207 -29.69 -15.39 15.60
N GLY A 208 -30.43 -16.47 15.33
CA GLY A 208 -30.83 -17.43 16.35
C GLY A 208 -29.63 -18.19 16.93
N LYS A 209 -29.73 -18.68 18.17
CA LYS A 209 -28.65 -19.46 18.83
C LYS A 209 -28.23 -20.72 18.06
N SER A 210 -29.12 -21.27 17.23
CA SER A 210 -28.88 -22.44 16.39
C SER A 210 -28.24 -22.11 15.04
N GLU A 211 -28.13 -20.84 14.65
CA GLU A 211 -27.53 -20.44 13.38
C GLU A 211 -26.00 -20.33 13.50
N PRO A 212 -25.21 -21.18 12.81
CA PRO A 212 -23.76 -21.18 12.96
C PRO A 212 -23.12 -19.97 12.27
N LEU A 213 -22.27 -19.25 13.00
CA LEU A 213 -21.43 -18.19 12.43
C LEU A 213 -20.47 -18.79 11.39
N PRO A 214 -20.33 -18.18 10.20
CA PRO A 214 -19.31 -18.60 9.23
C PRO A 214 -17.90 -18.58 9.83
N ASP A 215 -17.03 -19.51 9.41
CA ASP A 215 -15.68 -19.59 9.95
C ASP A 215 -14.89 -18.30 9.68
N ILE A 216 -14.35 -17.72 10.76
CA ILE A 216 -13.52 -16.51 10.71
C ILE A 216 -12.10 -16.94 11.06
N PRO A 217 -11.11 -16.69 10.19
CA PRO A 217 -9.73 -17.03 10.48
C PRO A 217 -9.27 -16.50 11.84
N LYS A 218 -8.53 -17.31 12.60
CA LYS A 218 -8.07 -16.94 13.95
C LYS A 218 -7.16 -15.72 13.91
N ASN A 219 -6.31 -15.61 12.89
CA ASN A 219 -5.31 -14.55 12.75
C ASN A 219 -4.99 -14.26 11.28
N ILE A 220 -4.65 -13.00 11.00
CA ILE A 220 -3.88 -12.61 9.81
C ILE A 220 -2.40 -12.70 10.18
N GLY A 221 -1.53 -13.24 9.31
CA GLY A 221 -0.08 -13.30 9.56
C GLY A 221 0.57 -11.90 9.65
N TYR A 222 1.72 -11.77 10.30
CA TYR A 222 2.50 -10.51 10.22
C TYR A 222 3.20 -10.44 8.87
N VAL A 223 3.16 -9.27 8.22
CA VAL A 223 4.09 -8.99 7.12
C VAL A 223 5.49 -8.89 7.73
N ARG A 224 6.28 -9.95 7.54
CA ARG A 224 7.72 -9.96 7.84
C ARG A 224 8.49 -9.27 6.72
N ARG A 225 9.80 -9.11 6.86
CA ARG A 225 10.63 -8.65 5.75
C ARG A 225 10.43 -9.59 4.56
N LEU A 226 9.87 -9.06 3.47
CA LEU A 226 9.65 -9.82 2.25
C LEU A 226 10.84 -9.58 1.31
N PRO A 227 11.24 -10.56 0.49
CA PRO A 227 12.18 -10.32 -0.59
C PRO A 227 11.58 -9.34 -1.61
N ASP A 228 12.45 -8.68 -2.37
CA ASP A 228 12.00 -7.88 -3.49
C ASP A 228 11.41 -8.80 -4.56
N VAL A 229 10.19 -8.49 -5.02
CA VAL A 229 9.48 -9.27 -6.05
C VAL A 229 8.98 -8.30 -7.11
N GLY A 230 9.50 -8.46 -8.32
CA GLY A 230 9.38 -7.49 -9.40
C GLY A 230 10.29 -7.85 -10.56
N ALA A 231 10.34 -6.97 -11.56
CA ALA A 231 11.14 -7.14 -12.74
C ALA A 231 11.57 -5.77 -13.29
N ALA A 232 12.54 -5.76 -14.19
CA ALA A 232 12.89 -4.56 -14.93
C ALA A 232 11.75 -4.16 -15.89
N TRP A 233 11.59 -2.88 -16.16
CA TRP A 233 10.55 -2.35 -17.05
C TRP A 233 10.50 -3.05 -18.41
N ALA A 234 11.65 -3.23 -19.07
CA ALA A 234 11.73 -3.88 -20.38
C ALA A 234 11.24 -5.33 -20.36
N GLU A 235 11.49 -6.04 -19.26
CA GLU A 235 10.98 -7.40 -19.07
C GLU A 235 9.46 -7.42 -18.91
N LEU A 236 8.89 -6.47 -18.14
CA LEU A 236 7.45 -6.35 -17.99
C LEU A 236 6.75 -5.96 -19.30
N MET A 237 7.38 -5.11 -20.12
CA MET A 237 6.90 -4.79 -21.47
C MET A 237 6.85 -6.01 -22.37
N ARG A 238 7.84 -6.91 -22.26
CA ARG A 238 7.89 -8.17 -23.03
C ARG A 238 6.85 -9.19 -22.55
N LEU A 239 6.65 -9.29 -21.23
CA LEU A 239 5.73 -10.27 -20.63
C LEU A 239 4.25 -9.85 -20.74
N GLY A 240 3.97 -8.55 -20.95
CA GLY A 240 2.61 -8.02 -20.99
C GLY A 240 1.85 -8.26 -19.68
N SER A 241 0.51 -8.35 -19.76
CA SER A 241 -0.37 -8.60 -18.62
C SER A 241 -0.33 -10.04 -18.09
N ALA A 242 0.46 -10.94 -18.71
CA ALA A 242 0.44 -12.39 -18.47
C ALA A 242 1.20 -12.84 -17.19
N GLY A 243 1.17 -12.03 -16.13
CA GLY A 243 1.73 -12.40 -14.83
C GLY A 243 0.67 -12.95 -13.87
N PRO A 244 1.04 -13.79 -12.88
CA PRO A 244 0.09 -14.29 -11.88
C PRO A 244 -0.63 -13.15 -11.14
N PRO A 245 -1.94 -13.29 -10.82
CA PRO A 245 -2.76 -12.21 -10.26
C PRO A 245 -2.20 -11.65 -8.94
N ASP A 246 -2.46 -10.36 -8.67
CA ASP A 246 -2.13 -9.72 -7.38
C ASP A 246 -2.94 -10.37 -6.25
N LEU A 247 -2.35 -11.38 -5.60
CA LEU A 247 -2.95 -12.11 -4.48
C LEU A 247 -3.25 -11.20 -3.27
N ASP A 248 -2.64 -10.02 -3.21
CA ASP A 248 -2.82 -9.05 -2.14
C ASP A 248 -3.84 -7.95 -2.52
N ALA A 249 -4.40 -7.93 -3.73
CA ALA A 249 -5.38 -6.95 -4.17
C ALA A 249 -6.55 -6.90 -3.17
N PRO A 250 -6.98 -5.70 -2.71
CA PRO A 250 -8.19 -5.66 -1.90
C PRO A 250 -9.35 -6.17 -2.78
N PRO A 251 -10.37 -6.83 -2.20
CA PRO A 251 -11.59 -7.09 -2.95
C PRO A 251 -12.07 -5.77 -3.56
N PRO A 252 -12.58 -5.78 -4.81
CA PRO A 252 -13.17 -4.60 -5.40
C PRO A 252 -14.20 -4.03 -4.42
N ILE A 253 -14.27 -2.70 -4.32
CA ILE A 253 -15.39 -2.07 -3.61
C ILE A 253 -16.65 -2.58 -4.34
N PRO A 254 -17.60 -3.22 -3.64
CA PRO A 254 -18.87 -3.54 -4.26
C PRO A 254 -19.41 -2.24 -4.84
N LYS A 255 -19.66 -2.19 -6.15
CA LYS A 255 -20.56 -1.15 -6.67
C LYS A 255 -21.84 -1.31 -5.86
N GLN A 256 -22.29 -0.24 -5.20
CA GLN A 256 -23.49 -0.27 -4.35
C GLN A 256 -24.57 -1.14 -5.00
N PRO A 257 -25.10 -2.17 -4.32
CA PRO A 257 -26.33 -2.78 -4.78
C PRO A 257 -27.47 -1.80 -4.52
N LEU A 258 -28.14 -1.43 -5.61
CA LEU A 258 -29.53 -0.96 -5.74
C LEU A 258 -30.11 -0.29 -4.49
N SER A 259 -30.20 1.05 -4.55
CA SER A 259 -31.34 1.73 -3.97
C SER A 259 -32.62 1.10 -4.53
N SER A 260 -33.23 0.16 -3.79
CA SER A 260 -34.64 -0.17 -4.00
C SER A 260 -35.43 1.11 -3.73
N PRO A 261 -36.24 1.60 -4.68
CA PRO A 261 -37.10 2.73 -4.41
C PRO A 261 -38.09 2.33 -3.30
N LEU A 262 -38.22 3.27 -2.37
CA LEU A 262 -39.15 3.23 -1.26
C LEU A 262 -40.57 2.94 -1.75
N TYR A 263 -41.26 2.12 -0.97
CA TYR A 263 -42.72 2.08 -0.90
C TYR A 263 -43.31 3.49 -1.01
N HIS A 264 -44.24 3.67 -1.94
CA HIS A 264 -45.27 4.69 -1.84
C HIS A 264 -46.63 4.00 -1.59
N PRO A 265 -47.51 4.64 -0.81
CA PRO A 265 -48.68 4.02 -0.16
C PRO A 265 -49.73 3.50 -1.13
#